data_AF-A0A519XS55-F1
#
_entry.id   AF-A0A519XS55-F1
#
_cell.length_a   1.000
_cell.length_b   1.000
_cell.length_c   1.000
_cell.angle_alpha   90.00
_cell.angle_beta   90.00
_cell.angle_gamma   90.00
#
_symmetry.space_group_name_H-M   'P 1'
#
loop_
_entity.id
_entity.type
_entity.pdbx_description
1 polymer ?
#
loop_
_entity_poly.entity_id
_entity_poly.type
_entity_poly.pdbx_seq_one_letter_code
_entity_poly.pdbx_strand_id
1 'polypeptide(L)'
;MFAVPSIVYIAHSKNLFDAPNGRSVHTRPTPRLGGVAVLAGFLSALTIFAPLGHGVQHLLAGCILLFFVGLKDDLVTVSVAKKFIGQLLATGVVMLMADVRITSFQGLLGIGTLPIGVSYGFTFVAIVGITNAINLIDG
;
A
#
# COMPACT_ATOMS: atom_id res chain seq x y z
N MET A 1 -19.90 4.04 -6.08
CA MET A 1 -20.07 3.82 -7.53
C MET A 1 -19.67 5.02 -8.40
N PHE A 2 -19.50 6.24 -7.86
CA PHE A 2 -19.16 7.45 -8.65
C PHE A 2 -17.67 7.76 -8.84
N ALA A 3 -16.77 7.20 -8.02
CA ALA A 3 -15.34 7.47 -8.14
C ALA A 3 -14.68 6.79 -9.36
N VAL A 4 -15.16 5.61 -9.74
CA VAL A 4 -14.56 4.80 -10.81
C VAL A 4 -14.65 5.50 -12.19
N PRO A 5 -15.79 6.07 -12.63
CA PRO A 5 -15.88 6.77 -13.92
C PRO A 5 -14.97 8.01 -14.00
N SER A 6 -14.90 8.81 -12.93
CA SER A 6 -14.09 10.04 -12.91
C SER A 6 -12.59 9.75 -12.99
N ILE A 7 -12.14 8.66 -12.36
CA ILE A 7 -10.72 8.26 -12.38
C ILE A 7 -10.34 7.67 -13.73
N VAL A 8 -11.24 6.92 -14.37
CA VAL A 8 -11.06 6.44 -15.76
C VAL A 8 -10.95 7.62 -16.74
N TYR A 9 -11.74 8.68 -16.55
CA TYR A 9 -11.66 9.89 -17.38
C TYR A 9 -10.30 10.61 -17.24
N ILE A 10 -9.79 10.76 -16.01
CA ILE A 10 -8.48 11.39 -15.75
C ILE A 10 -7.33 10.54 -16.33
N ALA A 11 -7.41 9.21 -16.20
CA ALA A 11 -6.43 8.30 -16.80
C ALA A 11 -6.38 8.44 -18.33
N HIS A 12 -7.54 8.60 -18.97
CA HIS A 12 -7.67 8.89 -20.40
C HIS A 12 -7.08 10.24 -20.80
N SER A 13 -7.36 11.29 -20.01
CA SER A 13 -6.88 12.65 -20.31
C SER A 13 -5.36 12.81 -20.11
N LYS A 14 -4.75 12.03 -19.21
CA LYS A 14 -3.32 12.10 -18.88
C LYS A 14 -2.44 11.06 -19.59
N ASN A 15 -2.99 10.21 -20.47
CA ASN A 15 -2.27 9.10 -21.12
C ASN A 15 -1.53 8.17 -20.14
N LEU A 16 -2.12 7.93 -18.96
CA LEU A 16 -1.52 7.07 -17.92
C LEU A 16 -1.90 5.60 -18.15
N PHE A 17 -1.57 5.11 -19.34
CA PHE A 17 -1.86 3.75 -19.77
C PHE A 17 -0.59 2.90 -19.82
N ASP A 18 -0.69 1.66 -19.37
CA ASP A 18 0.34 0.67 -19.63
C ASP A 18 0.17 0.10 -21.04
N ALA A 19 1.21 0.12 -21.88
CA ALA A 19 1.14 -0.51 -23.20
C ALA A 19 1.34 -2.03 -23.07
N PRO A 20 0.48 -2.86 -23.68
CA PRO A 20 0.62 -4.32 -23.57
C PRO A 20 1.95 -4.78 -24.18
N ASN A 21 2.68 -5.62 -23.43
CA ASN A 21 3.97 -6.17 -23.82
C ASN A 21 3.91 -7.71 -23.81
N GLY A 22 4.90 -8.42 -24.37
CA GLY A 22 4.84 -9.88 -24.61
C GLY A 22 4.69 -10.81 -23.38
N ARG A 23 4.54 -10.26 -22.16
CA ARG A 23 4.23 -10.98 -20.91
C ARG A 23 2.83 -10.65 -20.36
N SER A 24 2.08 -9.75 -20.97
CA SER A 24 0.77 -9.28 -20.49
C SER A 24 -0.36 -10.19 -20.94
N VAL A 25 -1.27 -10.57 -20.02
CA VAL A 25 -2.52 -11.29 -20.35
C VAL A 25 -3.54 -10.36 -21.06
N HIS A 26 -3.39 -9.05 -20.87
CA HIS A 26 -4.26 -8.01 -21.41
C HIS A 26 -3.82 -7.59 -22.82
N THR A 27 -4.75 -7.57 -23.77
CA THR A 27 -4.54 -7.07 -25.15
C THR A 27 -4.81 -5.57 -25.32
N ARG A 28 -5.23 -4.89 -24.24
CA ARG A 28 -5.58 -3.45 -24.25
C ARG A 28 -4.83 -2.72 -23.14
N PRO A 29 -4.50 -1.42 -23.34
CA PRO A 29 -3.81 -0.64 -22.33
C PRO A 29 -4.64 -0.49 -21.06
N THR A 30 -4.12 -0.94 -19.92
CA THR A 30 -4.81 -0.85 -18.62
C THR A 30 -4.25 0.32 -17.80
N PRO A 31 -5.12 1.13 -17.16
CA PRO A 31 -4.66 2.28 -16.40
C PRO A 31 -3.92 1.83 -15.13
N ARG A 32 -2.66 2.25 -14.96
CA ARG A 32 -1.82 1.98 -13.76
C ARG A 32 -2.29 2.71 -12.48
N LEU A 33 -3.47 3.32 -12.51
CA LEU A 33 -4.01 4.17 -11.45
C LEU A 33 -5.09 3.49 -10.59
N GLY A 34 -5.30 2.17 -10.76
CA GLY A 34 -6.27 1.42 -9.96
C GLY A 34 -6.06 1.60 -8.45
N GLY A 35 -4.80 1.56 -7.99
CA GLY A 35 -4.46 1.82 -6.59
C GLY A 35 -4.83 3.22 -6.12
N VAL A 36 -4.69 4.26 -6.96
CA VAL A 36 -5.09 5.64 -6.64
C VAL A 36 -6.61 5.70 -6.41
N ALA A 37 -7.39 4.97 -7.22
CA ALA A 37 -8.83 4.89 -7.05
C ALA A 37 -9.26 4.24 -5.74
N VAL A 38 -8.60 3.14 -5.38
CA VAL A 38 -8.85 2.44 -4.12
C VAL A 38 -8.50 3.33 -2.93
N LEU A 39 -7.33 3.99 -2.95
CA LEU A 39 -6.96 4.91 -1.87
C LEU A 39 -7.95 6.08 -1.76
N ALA A 40 -8.31 6.72 -2.87
CA ALA A 40 -9.26 7.84 -2.87
C ALA A 40 -10.63 7.44 -2.31
N GLY A 41 -11.13 6.25 -2.69
CA GLY A 41 -12.37 5.69 -2.14
C GLY A 41 -12.26 5.40 -0.65
N PHE A 42 -11.14 4.80 -0.21
CA PHE A 42 -10.88 4.51 1.20
C PHE A 42 -10.81 5.78 2.05
N LEU A 43 -10.03 6.79 1.63
CA LEU A 43 -9.92 8.07 2.34
C LEU A 43 -11.25 8.82 2.41
N SER A 44 -12.04 8.79 1.33
CA SER A 44 -13.37 9.42 1.30
C SER A 44 -14.31 8.74 2.29
N ALA A 45 -14.35 7.40 2.30
CA ALA A 45 -15.17 6.65 3.25
C ALA A 45 -14.75 6.91 4.70
N LEU A 46 -13.44 6.95 4.97
CA LEU A 46 -12.95 7.22 6.32
C LEU A 46 -13.32 8.63 6.80
N THR A 47 -13.19 9.63 5.94
CA THR A 47 -13.51 11.03 6.29
C THR A 47 -15.01 11.23 6.54
N ILE A 48 -15.87 10.50 5.82
CA ILE A 48 -17.33 10.63 5.92
C ILE A 48 -17.89 9.83 7.10
N PHE A 49 -17.40 8.60 7.31
CA PHE A 49 -18.04 7.64 8.21
C PHE A 49 -17.25 7.35 9.49
N ALA A 50 -15.93 7.58 9.52
CA ALA A 50 -15.14 7.26 10.69
C ALA A 50 -15.09 8.45 11.67
N PRO A 51 -15.34 8.24 12.97
CA PRO A 51 -15.00 9.24 13.97
C PRO A 51 -13.48 9.39 13.97
N LEU A 52 -12.99 10.54 13.50
CA LEU A 52 -11.56 10.87 13.45
C LEU A 52 -11.01 11.12 14.86
N GLY A 53 -10.92 10.06 15.66
CA GLY A 53 -10.35 10.05 17.00
C GLY A 53 -8.85 9.76 17.02
N HIS A 54 -8.28 9.68 18.22
CA HIS A 54 -6.87 9.35 18.43
C HIS A 54 -6.56 7.94 17.91
N GLY A 55 -5.58 7.84 17.00
CA GLY A 55 -5.13 6.59 16.37
C GLY A 55 -5.46 6.49 14.89
N VAL A 56 -6.63 6.98 14.47
CA VAL A 56 -7.05 6.98 13.05
C VAL A 56 -6.12 7.84 12.18
N GLN A 57 -5.66 8.97 12.73
CA GLN A 57 -4.71 9.87 12.04
C GLN A 57 -3.36 9.21 11.77
N HIS A 58 -2.84 8.43 12.73
CA HIS A 58 -1.58 7.71 12.56
C HIS A 58 -1.70 6.59 11.53
N LEU A 59 -2.81 5.86 11.56
CA LEU A 59 -3.12 4.86 10.54
C LEU A 59 -3.23 5.49 9.15
N LEU A 60 -3.95 6.60 9.02
CA LEU A 60 -4.09 7.33 7.76
C LEU A 60 -2.75 7.83 7.23
N ALA A 61 -1.91 8.42 8.09
CA ALA A 61 -0.57 8.85 7.73
C ALA A 61 0.27 7.66 7.23
N GLY A 62 0.20 6.51 7.91
CA GLY A 62 0.88 5.29 7.49
C GLY A 62 0.39 4.75 6.13
N CYS A 63 -0.93 4.70 5.92
CA CYS A 63 -1.53 4.27 4.66
C CYS A 63 -1.15 5.17 3.49
N ILE A 64 -1.21 6.49 3.68
CA ILE A 64 -0.82 7.47 2.65
C ILE A 64 0.68 7.32 2.32
N LEU A 65 1.51 7.15 3.33
CA LEU A 65 2.95 7.01 3.13
C LEU A 65 3.31 5.72 2.39
N LEU A 66 2.74 4.58 2.79
CA LEU A 66 2.93 3.30 2.08
C LEU A 66 2.42 3.38 0.65
N PHE A 67 1.27 4.03 0.43
CA PHE A 67 0.74 4.24 -0.90
C PHE A 67 1.69 5.02 -1.80
N PHE A 68 2.22 6.16 -1.33
CA PHE A 68 3.14 6.95 -2.15
C PHE A 68 4.45 6.25 -2.44
N VAL A 69 4.97 5.45 -1.50
CA VAL A 69 6.16 4.66 -1.75
C VAL A 69 5.88 3.55 -2.77
N GLY A 70 4.77 2.80 -2.61
CA GLY A 70 4.36 1.79 -3.57
C GLY A 70 4.09 2.37 -4.97
N LEU A 71 3.44 3.53 -5.05
CA LEU A 71 3.18 4.23 -6.31
C LEU A 71 4.48 4.69 -6.98
N LYS A 72 5.44 5.20 -6.20
CA LYS A 72 6.76 5.59 -6.73
C LYS A 72 7.53 4.38 -7.27
N ASP A 73 7.42 3.24 -6.59
CA ASP A 73 8.05 1.98 -7.03
C ASP A 73 7.41 1.43 -8.32
N ASP A 74 6.09 1.56 -8.51
CA ASP A 74 5.39 1.09 -9.72
C ASP A 74 5.59 2.00 -10.94
N LEU A 75 5.83 3.29 -10.72
CA LEU A 75 6.03 4.26 -11.80
C LEU A 75 7.47 4.30 -12.33
N VAL A 76 8.45 3.84 -11.55
CA VAL A 76 9.87 3.86 -11.95
C VAL A 76 10.38 2.44 -12.12
N THR A 77 11.01 2.14 -13.25
CA THR A 77 11.74 0.88 -13.46
C THR A 77 13.02 0.89 -12.62
N VAL A 78 12.89 0.56 -11.34
CA VAL A 78 14.02 0.49 -10.39
C VAL A 78 14.55 -0.93 -10.27
N SER A 79 15.86 -1.08 -10.05
CA SER A 79 16.45 -2.40 -9.74
C SER A 79 15.89 -2.97 -8.43
N VAL A 80 15.79 -4.30 -8.35
CA VAL A 80 15.24 -5.05 -7.21
C VAL A 80 15.82 -4.57 -5.86
N ALA A 81 17.14 -4.35 -5.81
CA ALA A 81 17.82 -3.87 -4.60
C ALA A 81 17.34 -2.47 -4.16
N LYS A 82 17.13 -1.55 -5.10
CA LYS A 82 16.65 -0.19 -4.80
C LYS A 82 15.16 -0.20 -4.42
N LYS A 83 14.36 -1.09 -5.02
CA LYS A 83 12.96 -1.34 -4.62
C LYS A 83 12.88 -1.81 -3.17
N PHE A 84 13.74 -2.76 -2.78
CA PHE A 84 13.80 -3.23 -1.41
C PHE A 84 14.21 -2.14 -0.41
N ILE A 85 15.17 -1.27 -0.76
CA ILE A 85 15.55 -0.12 0.08
C ILE A 85 14.37 0.86 0.24
N GLY A 86 13.62 1.12 -0.84
CA GLY A 86 12.40 1.94 -0.79
C GLY A 86 11.37 1.37 0.18
N GLN A 87 11.07 0.08 0.05
CA GLN A 87 10.18 -0.65 0.96
C GLN A 87 10.69 -0.63 2.41
N LEU A 88 12.00 -0.77 2.62
CA LEU A 88 12.61 -0.71 3.94
C LEU A 88 12.38 0.64 4.62
N LEU A 89 12.65 1.74 3.90
CA LEU A 89 12.44 3.09 4.40
C LEU A 89 10.96 3.38 4.66
N ALA A 90 10.08 3.00 3.74
CA ALA A 90 8.63 3.19 3.90
C ALA A 90 8.09 2.49 5.14
N THR A 91 8.44 1.21 5.28
CA THR A 91 8.00 0.37 6.39
C THR A 91 8.58 0.88 7.70
N GLY A 92 9.84 1.32 7.71
CA GLY A 92 10.46 1.96 8.86
C GLY A 92 9.72 3.22 9.32
N VAL A 93 9.32 4.10 8.40
CA VAL A 93 8.56 5.30 8.75
C VAL A 93 7.20 4.95 9.35
N VAL A 94 6.47 3.98 8.80
CA VAL A 94 5.19 3.54 9.36
C VAL A 94 5.34 2.97 10.77
N MET A 95 6.33 2.10 10.97
CA MET A 95 6.52 1.44 12.27
C MET A 95 7.06 2.39 13.35
N LEU A 96 7.89 3.37 12.98
CA LEU A 96 8.57 4.25 13.94
C LEU A 96 7.83 5.58 14.15
N MET A 97 7.31 6.20 13.08
CA MET A 97 6.67 7.52 13.18
C MET A 97 5.16 7.42 13.38
N ALA A 98 4.50 6.43 12.78
CA ALA A 98 3.07 6.22 12.97
C ALA A 98 2.75 5.23 14.10
N ASP A 99 3.76 4.63 14.73
CA ASP A 99 3.64 3.60 15.77
C ASP A 99 2.69 2.44 15.38
N VAL A 100 2.59 2.17 14.08
CA VAL A 100 1.75 1.08 13.55
C VAL A 100 2.59 -0.19 13.52
N ARG A 101 2.35 -1.07 14.49
CA ARG A 101 2.96 -2.40 14.54
C ARG A 101 2.05 -3.44 15.16
N ILE A 102 2.30 -4.71 14.82
CA ILE A 102 1.64 -5.86 15.39
C ILE A 102 2.24 -6.12 16.78
N THR A 103 1.54 -5.69 17.83
CA THR A 103 2.03 -5.76 19.23
C THR A 103 1.65 -7.04 19.96
N SER A 104 0.69 -7.80 19.44
CA SER A 104 0.12 -8.98 20.11
C SER A 104 -0.48 -9.92 19.07
N PHE A 105 -0.43 -11.22 19.32
CA PHE A 105 -1.19 -12.21 18.56
C PHE A 105 -2.56 -12.51 19.18
N GLN A 106 -2.98 -11.70 20.15
CA GLN A 106 -4.29 -11.78 20.82
C GLN A 106 -4.60 -13.18 21.39
N GLY A 107 -3.59 -13.89 21.87
CA GLY A 107 -3.74 -15.23 22.47
C GLY A 107 -3.61 -16.39 21.48
N LEU A 108 -3.36 -16.12 20.20
CA LEU A 108 -3.03 -17.16 19.23
C LEU A 108 -1.79 -17.94 19.70
N LEU A 109 -1.87 -19.27 19.71
CA LEU A 109 -0.83 -20.17 20.21
C LEU A 109 -0.41 -19.90 21.67
N GLY A 110 -1.28 -19.28 22.47
CA GLY A 110 -0.96 -18.88 23.86
C GLY A 110 -0.07 -17.63 23.95
N ILE A 111 0.21 -16.96 22.82
CA ILE A 111 1.03 -15.76 22.77
C ILE A 111 0.13 -14.53 22.84
N GLY A 112 0.23 -13.81 23.96
CA GLY A 112 -0.39 -12.50 24.13
C GLY A 112 0.47 -11.42 23.46
N THR A 113 1.20 -10.67 24.26
CA THR A 113 2.05 -9.57 23.81
C THR A 113 3.36 -10.07 23.22
N LEU A 114 3.75 -9.48 22.08
CA LEU A 114 5.04 -9.76 21.44
C LEU A 114 6.15 -8.95 22.09
N PRO A 115 7.36 -9.54 22.27
CA PRO A 115 8.56 -8.76 22.57
C PRO A 115 8.81 -7.70 21.49
N ILE A 116 9.33 -6.53 21.89
CA ILE A 116 9.47 -5.35 21.02
C ILE A 116 10.20 -5.68 19.69
N GLY A 117 11.33 -6.39 19.74
CA GLY A 117 12.09 -6.75 18.54
C GLY A 117 11.34 -7.68 17.60
N VAL A 118 10.58 -8.64 18.15
CA VAL A 118 9.75 -9.58 17.37
C VAL A 118 8.57 -8.83 16.74
N SER A 119 7.96 -7.89 17.47
CA SER A 119 6.88 -7.04 16.96
C SER A 119 7.32 -6.24 15.73
N TYR A 120 8.47 -5.57 15.78
CA TYR A 120 9.02 -4.84 14.63
C TYR A 120 9.38 -5.78 13.47
N GLY A 121 10.10 -6.88 13.75
CA GLY A 121 10.50 -7.82 12.70
C GLY A 121 9.31 -8.47 12.01
N PHE A 122 8.30 -8.91 12.77
CA PHE A 122 7.10 -9.53 12.22
C PHE A 122 6.26 -8.53 11.41
N THR A 123 6.08 -7.31 11.92
CA THR A 123 5.37 -6.25 11.20
C THR A 123 6.07 -5.92 9.89
N PHE A 124 7.41 -5.83 9.90
CA PHE A 124 8.21 -5.58 8.71
C PHE A 124 7.98 -6.65 7.64
N VAL A 125 8.10 -7.92 8.03
CA VAL A 125 7.88 -9.06 7.13
C VAL A 125 6.44 -9.07 6.62
N ALA A 126 5.45 -8.76 7.47
CA ALA A 126 4.05 -8.71 7.06
C ALA A 126 3.81 -7.63 6.00
N ILE A 127 4.28 -6.40 6.22
CA ILE A 127 4.09 -5.29 5.26
C ILE A 127 4.81 -5.60 3.95
N VAL A 128 6.12 -5.86 3.99
CA VAL A 128 6.94 -6.09 2.78
C VAL A 128 6.52 -7.37 2.05
N GLY A 129 6.19 -8.42 2.81
CA GLY A 129 5.75 -9.70 2.27
C GLY A 129 4.42 -9.61 1.55
N ILE A 130 3.41 -8.98 2.16
CA ILE A 130 2.09 -8.79 1.53
C ILE A 130 2.22 -7.90 0.30
N THR A 131 2.97 -6.79 0.37
CA THR A 131 3.17 -5.90 -0.78
C THR A 131 3.81 -6.63 -1.96
N ASN A 132 4.89 -7.40 -1.71
CA ASN A 132 5.55 -8.15 -2.79
C ASN A 132 4.70 -9.32 -3.29
N ALA A 133 3.93 -9.99 -2.42
CA ALA A 133 3.03 -11.08 -2.82
C ALA A 133 1.92 -10.57 -3.75
N ILE A 134 1.30 -9.44 -3.43
CA ILE A 134 0.27 -8.83 -4.29
C ILE A 134 0.88 -8.40 -5.63
N ASN A 135 2.04 -7.73 -5.61
CA ASN A 135 2.74 -7.31 -6.84
C ASN A 135 3.12 -8.52 -7.73
N LEU A 136 3.51 -9.65 -7.13
CA LEU A 136 3.84 -10.87 -7.87
C LEU A 136 2.62 -11.56 -8.50
N ILE A 137 1.44 -11.48 -7.87
CA ILE A 137 0.20 -12.06 -8.40
C ILE A 137 -0.39 -11.20 -9.52
N ASP A 138 -0.26 -9.86 -9.41
CA ASP A 138 -0.84 -8.90 -10.38
C ASP A 138 0.05 -8.67 -11.62
N GLY A 139 1.36 -8.91 -11.51
CA GLY A 139 2.35 -8.66 -12.59
C GLY A 139 2.73 -9.87 -13.43
#